data_AF-A0A8C9ZAS5-F1
#
_entry.id   AF-A0A8C9ZAS5-F1
#
_cell.length_a   1.000
_cell.length_b   1.000
_cell.length_c   1.000
_cell.angle_alpha   90.00
_cell.angle_beta   90.00
_cell.angle_gamma   90.00
#
_symmetry.space_group_name_H-M   'P 1'
#
loop_
_entity.id
_entity.type
_entity.pdbx_description
1 polymer ?
#
loop_
_entity_poly.entity_id
_entity_poly.type
_entity_poly.pdbx_seq_one_letter_code
_entity_poly.pdbx_strand_id
1 'polypeptide(L)'
;MPLSDFLDGLKDNPYFGAGFGLVGVGTALAVARKGAQVGMIFFRRNYMITLEVPSRDKSYHWLLSWITKHAKHTQHLSVETSYLAHETQFDFHPSPGNHIMWSSDGKWAHLCSLSAHSNSTTDYADEP
;
A
#
# COMPACT_ATOMS: atom_id res chain seq x y z
N MET A 1 34.05 38.55 9.92
CA MET A 1 33.17 37.78 9.01
C MET A 1 34.09 36.93 8.14
N PRO A 2 34.46 35.71 8.55
CA PRO A 2 35.48 34.93 7.84
C PRO A 2 34.92 34.13 6.65
N LEU A 3 33.61 33.94 6.58
CA LEU A 3 32.98 33.07 5.59
C LEU A 3 32.79 33.76 4.22
N SER A 4 32.54 35.07 4.21
CA SER A 4 32.49 35.88 2.99
C SER A 4 33.85 35.95 2.32
N ASP A 5 34.90 36.24 3.09
CA ASP A 5 36.27 36.38 2.58
C ASP A 5 36.81 35.03 2.05
N PHE A 6 36.39 33.93 2.69
CA PHE A 6 36.71 32.58 2.23
C PHE A 6 35.97 32.21 0.93
N LEU A 7 34.72 32.66 0.77
CA LEU A 7 33.95 32.47 -0.46
C LEU A 7 34.48 33.34 -1.61
N ASP A 8 34.90 34.58 -1.31
CA ASP A 8 35.51 35.47 -2.29
C ASP A 8 36.89 34.94 -2.74
N GLY A 9 37.71 34.43 -1.82
CA GLY A 9 38.97 33.74 -2.15
C GLY A 9 38.80 32.42 -2.90
N LEU A 10 37.67 31.71 -2.73
CA LEU A 10 37.35 30.48 -3.47
C LEU A 10 36.82 30.76 -4.89
N LYS A 11 36.13 31.89 -5.06
CA LYS A 11 35.53 32.31 -6.34
C LYS A 11 36.57 32.79 -7.35
N ASP A 12 37.69 33.34 -6.87
CA ASP A 12 38.81 33.77 -7.71
C ASP A 12 39.54 32.62 -8.41
N ASN A 13 39.30 31.36 -8.00
CA ASN A 13 39.88 30.19 -8.65
C ASN A 13 38.80 29.36 -9.39
N PRO A 14 38.79 29.37 -10.73
CA PRO A 14 37.73 28.76 -11.55
C PRO A 14 37.59 27.24 -11.38
N TYR A 15 38.60 26.54 -10.86
CA TYR A 15 38.55 25.11 -10.61
C TYR A 15 37.72 24.73 -9.37
N PHE A 16 37.65 25.62 -8.37
CA PHE A 16 36.88 25.37 -7.15
C PHE A 16 35.39 25.66 -7.32
N GLY A 17 35.03 26.61 -8.20
CA GLY A 17 33.64 26.90 -8.55
C GLY A 17 32.93 25.72 -9.24
N ALA A 18 33.63 24.99 -10.12
CA ALA A 18 33.07 23.83 -10.83
C ALA A 18 32.72 22.66 -9.88
N GLY A 19 33.57 22.39 -8.89
CA GLY A 19 33.32 21.37 -7.87
C GLY A 19 32.19 21.74 -6.90
N PHE A 20 32.14 23.00 -6.47
CA PHE A 20 31.07 23.50 -5.60
C PHE A 20 29.70 23.46 -6.27
N GLY A 21 29.61 23.73 -7.59
CA GLY A 21 28.38 23.57 -8.35
C GLY A 21 27.85 22.14 -8.35
N LEU A 22 28.74 21.16 -8.55
CA LEU A 22 28.36 19.74 -8.55
C LEU A 22 27.94 19.26 -7.16
N VAL A 23 28.65 19.69 -6.11
CA VAL A 23 28.27 19.41 -4.71
C VAL A 23 26.95 20.09 -4.35
N GLY A 24 26.73 21.34 -4.79
CA GLY A 24 25.48 22.07 -4.56
C GLY A 24 24.29 21.40 -5.22
N VAL A 25 24.41 21.04 -6.51
CA VAL A 25 23.37 20.30 -7.24
C VAL A 25 23.13 18.92 -6.63
N GLY A 26 24.19 18.20 -6.25
CA GLY A 26 24.09 16.90 -5.59
C GLY A 26 23.40 16.98 -4.23
N THR A 27 23.74 17.98 -3.42
CA THR A 27 23.12 18.22 -2.11
C THR A 27 21.64 18.61 -2.27
N ALA A 28 21.32 19.48 -3.23
CA ALA A 28 19.95 19.85 -3.53
C ALA A 28 19.11 18.65 -3.97
N LEU A 29 19.63 17.80 -4.87
CA LEU A 29 18.99 16.56 -5.29
C LEU A 29 18.79 15.58 -4.13
N ALA A 30 19.80 15.43 -3.26
CA ALA A 30 19.72 14.56 -2.10
C ALA A 30 18.64 15.03 -1.11
N VAL A 31 18.60 16.33 -0.82
CA VAL A 31 17.57 16.93 0.05
C VAL A 31 16.19 16.79 -0.58
N ALA A 32 16.04 17.08 -1.88
CA ALA A 32 14.77 16.92 -2.58
C ALA A 32 14.26 15.47 -2.53
N ARG A 33 15.15 14.49 -2.76
CA ARG A 33 14.81 13.06 -2.66
C ARG A 33 14.36 12.68 -1.25
N LYS A 34 15.07 13.16 -0.21
CA LYS A 34 14.71 12.88 1.19
C LYS A 34 13.41 13.57 1.59
N GLY A 35 13.21 14.81 1.16
CA GLY A 35 11.96 15.55 1.33
C GLY A 35 10.78 14.82 0.70
N ALA A 36 10.93 14.33 -0.53
CA ALA A 36 9.89 13.54 -1.19
C ALA A 36 9.59 12.23 -0.44
N GLN A 37 10.60 11.52 0.05
CA GLN A 37 10.40 10.30 0.85
C GLN A 37 9.63 10.57 2.14
N VAL A 38 10.05 11.58 2.91
CA VAL A 38 9.39 11.96 4.16
C VAL A 38 7.98 12.50 3.89
N GLY A 39 7.83 13.30 2.84
CA GLY A 39 6.52 13.82 2.40
C GLY A 39 5.54 12.71 2.04
N MET A 40 6.00 11.68 1.32
CA MET A 40 5.18 10.50 1.01
C MET A 40 4.78 9.72 2.27
N ILE A 41 5.68 9.56 3.24
CA ILE A 41 5.36 8.91 4.52
C ILE A 41 4.36 9.74 5.33
N PHE A 42 4.56 11.05 5.40
CA PHE A 42 3.65 11.96 6.07
C PHE A 42 2.26 11.95 5.42
N PHE A 43 2.22 11.93 4.09
CA PHE A 43 0.97 11.81 3.34
C PHE A 43 0.26 10.49 3.66
N ARG A 44 0.98 9.37 3.62
CA ARG A 44 0.44 8.05 4.01
C ARG A 44 -0.09 8.03 5.44
N ARG A 45 0.54 8.72 6.40
CA ARG A 45 0.09 8.68 7.80
C ARG A 45 -1.10 9.58 8.12
N ASN A 46 -1.27 10.69 7.40
CA ASN A 46 -2.31 11.67 7.71
C ASN A 46 -3.50 11.64 6.75
N TYR A 47 -3.30 11.18 5.50
CA TYR A 47 -4.35 11.18 4.47
C TYR A 47 -4.81 9.78 4.06
N MET A 48 -4.14 8.72 4.53
CA MET A 48 -4.57 7.35 4.29
C MET A 48 -5.16 6.78 5.57
N ILE A 49 -6.42 6.36 5.51
CA ILE A 49 -7.08 5.65 6.59
C ILE A 49 -7.11 4.17 6.21
N THR A 50 -6.66 3.32 7.12
CA THR A 50 -6.73 1.86 6.98
C THR A 50 -7.87 1.32 7.82
N LEU A 51 -8.75 0.55 7.18
CA LEU A 51 -9.84 -0.16 7.85
C LEU A 51 -9.51 -1.66 7.81
N GLU A 52 -9.26 -2.25 8.98
CA GLU A 52 -9.11 -3.70 9.13
C GLU A 52 -10.45 -4.28 9.57
N VAL A 53 -10.99 -5.21 8.78
CA VAL A 53 -12.23 -5.93 9.10
C VAL A 53 -11.86 -7.39 9.38
N PRO A 54 -12.04 -7.89 10.61
CA PRO A 54 -11.68 -9.27 10.93
C PRO A 54 -12.65 -10.25 10.27
N SER A 55 -12.14 -11.42 9.87
CA SER A 55 -12.94 -12.48 9.22
C SER A 55 -14.02 -13.08 10.12
N ARG A 56 -13.92 -12.90 11.43
CA ARG A 56 -14.87 -13.42 12.43
C ARG A 56 -16.13 -12.54 12.55
N ASP A 57 -16.10 -11.32 12.01
CA ASP A 57 -17.24 -10.41 12.07
C ASP A 57 -18.25 -10.69 10.96
N LYS A 58 -19.55 -10.61 11.30
CA LYS A 58 -20.64 -10.80 10.32
C LYS A 58 -20.61 -9.80 9.15
N SER A 59 -20.01 -8.63 9.36
CA SER A 59 -19.85 -7.59 8.34
C SER A 59 -18.87 -7.99 7.22
N TYR A 60 -18.03 -9.02 7.43
CA TYR A 60 -17.07 -9.49 6.44
C TYR A 60 -17.75 -9.96 5.15
N HIS A 61 -18.77 -10.83 5.27
CA HIS A 61 -19.50 -11.34 4.10
C HIS A 61 -20.25 -10.25 3.34
N TRP A 62 -20.88 -9.30 4.06
CA TRP A 62 -21.56 -8.17 3.43
C TRP A 62 -20.58 -7.29 2.64
N LEU A 63 -19.42 -6.99 3.24
CA LEU A 63 -18.39 -6.17 2.62
C LEU A 63 -17.83 -6.85 1.36
N LEU A 64 -17.58 -8.16 1.43
CA LEU A 64 -17.05 -8.94 0.32
C LEU A 64 -18.02 -8.92 -0.88
N SER A 65 -19.31 -9.17 -0.63
CA SER A 65 -20.36 -9.09 -1.65
C SER A 65 -20.50 -7.68 -2.25
N TRP A 66 -20.37 -6.63 -1.43
CA TRP A 66 -20.38 -5.24 -1.91
C TRP A 66 -19.18 -4.95 -2.82
N ILE A 67 -17.97 -5.38 -2.43
CA ILE A 67 -16.76 -5.22 -3.23
C ILE A 67 -16.92 -5.94 -4.57
N THR A 68 -17.42 -7.17 -4.60
CA THR A 68 -17.62 -7.91 -5.85
C THR A 68 -18.54 -7.17 -6.83
N LYS A 69 -19.57 -6.47 -6.31
CA LYS A 69 -20.50 -5.68 -7.16
C LYS A 69 -19.87 -4.39 -7.68
N HIS A 70 -18.97 -3.77 -6.91
CA HIS A 70 -18.38 -2.46 -7.26
C HIS A 70 -17.04 -2.58 -7.99
N ALA A 71 -16.27 -3.64 -7.76
CA ALA A 71 -14.95 -3.86 -8.33
C ALA A 71 -15.05 -4.52 -9.72
N LYS A 72 -15.34 -3.70 -10.73
CA LYS A 72 -15.53 -4.13 -12.13
C LYS A 72 -14.28 -4.74 -12.81
N HIS A 73 -13.08 -4.59 -12.23
CA HIS A 73 -11.80 -5.06 -12.79
C HIS A 73 -10.94 -5.79 -11.74
N THR A 74 -11.45 -6.88 -11.17
CA THR A 74 -10.67 -7.70 -10.21
C THR A 74 -10.02 -8.88 -10.94
N GLN A 75 -8.68 -8.97 -10.93
CA GLN A 75 -7.96 -10.03 -11.65
C GLN A 75 -7.76 -11.32 -10.84
N HIS A 76 -7.76 -11.26 -9.50
CA HIS A 76 -7.67 -12.46 -8.67
C HIS A 76 -8.98 -12.68 -7.90
N LEU A 77 -9.64 -13.80 -8.18
CA LEU A 77 -10.92 -14.21 -7.58
C LEU A 77 -10.75 -15.56 -6.88
N SER A 78 -11.35 -15.68 -5.69
CA SER A 78 -11.58 -16.92 -4.97
C SER A 78 -13.05 -17.31 -5.14
N VAL A 79 -13.34 -18.61 -5.07
CA VAL A 79 -14.68 -19.16 -5.26
C VAL A 79 -15.15 -19.75 -3.94
N GLU A 80 -16.32 -19.32 -3.49
CA GLU A 80 -17.05 -19.96 -2.42
C GLU A 80 -18.18 -20.79 -3.03
N THR A 81 -18.11 -22.12 -2.87
CA THR A 81 -19.14 -23.03 -3.36
C THR A 81 -20.06 -23.37 -2.19
N SER A 82 -21.29 -22.86 -2.22
CA SER A 82 -22.32 -23.30 -1.29
C SER A 82 -23.04 -24.52 -1.88
N TYR A 83 -22.93 -25.65 -1.20
CA TYR A 83 -23.62 -26.88 -1.55
C TYR A 83 -24.84 -27.05 -0.67
N LEU A 84 -26.03 -26.76 -1.22
CA LEU A 84 -27.28 -27.26 -0.67
C LEU A 84 -27.58 -28.56 -1.40
N ALA A 85 -28.07 -29.58 -0.69
CA ALA A 85 -28.21 -30.96 -1.20
C ALA A 85 -28.98 -31.12 -2.54
N HIS A 86 -29.62 -30.05 -3.04
CA HIS A 86 -30.33 -30.01 -4.31
C HIS A 86 -29.90 -28.86 -5.26
N GLU A 87 -29.03 -27.94 -4.81
CA GLU A 87 -28.63 -26.75 -5.58
C GLU A 87 -27.19 -26.33 -5.24
N THR A 88 -26.39 -26.13 -6.28
CA THR A 88 -25.02 -25.65 -6.16
C THR A 88 -24.95 -24.20 -6.61
N GLN A 89 -24.67 -23.29 -5.69
CA GLN A 89 -24.42 -21.88 -6.01
C GLN A 89 -22.93 -21.57 -5.87
N PHE A 90 -22.42 -20.74 -6.79
CA PHE A 90 -21.03 -20.33 -6.84
C PHE A 90 -20.95 -18.81 -6.70
N ASP A 91 -20.40 -18.36 -5.58
CA ASP A 91 -20.14 -16.94 -5.35
C ASP A 91 -18.66 -16.64 -5.55
N PHE A 92 -18.39 -15.59 -6.32
CA PHE A 92 -17.04 -15.12 -6.58
C PHE A 92 -16.70 -13.98 -5.63
N HIS A 93 -15.57 -14.11 -4.95
CA HIS A 93 -15.05 -13.12 -4.02
C HIS A 93 -13.61 -12.76 -4.40
N PRO A 94 -13.10 -11.55 -4.10
CA PRO A 94 -11.70 -11.23 -4.35
C PRO A 94 -10.78 -12.20 -3.59
N SER A 95 -9.78 -12.74 -4.29
CA SER A 95 -8.78 -13.63 -3.69
C SER A 95 -7.89 -12.86 -2.71
N PRO A 96 -7.31 -13.52 -1.68
CA PRO A 96 -6.28 -12.91 -0.83
C PRO A 96 -5.17 -12.26 -1.66
N GLY A 97 -4.83 -11.01 -1.35
CA GLY A 97 -3.92 -10.20 -2.14
C GLY A 97 -4.20 -8.70 -2.08
N ASN A 98 -3.40 -7.94 -2.83
CA ASN A 98 -3.54 -6.49 -2.98
C ASN A 98 -4.37 -6.16 -4.21
N HIS A 99 -5.48 -5.44 -4.00
CA HIS A 99 -6.37 -4.99 -5.05
C HIS A 99 -6.52 -3.48 -4.99
N ILE A 100 -6.49 -2.83 -6.14
CA ILE A 100 -6.78 -1.41 -6.27
C ILE A 100 -8.12 -1.31 -6.96
N MET A 101 -9.08 -0.65 -6.30
CA MET A 101 -10.39 -0.40 -6.87
C MET A 101 -10.68 1.10 -6.92
N TRP A 102 -11.41 1.48 -7.97
CA TRP A 102 -11.96 2.82 -8.13
C TRP A 102 -13.42 2.80 -7.68
N SER A 103 -13.75 3.62 -6.69
CA SER A 103 -15.14 3.80 -6.26
C SER A 103 -15.89 4.74 -7.21
N SER A 104 -17.19 4.53 -7.35
CA SER A 104 -18.11 5.44 -8.05
C SER A 104 -18.03 6.88 -7.56
N ASP A 105 -17.61 7.09 -6.31
CA ASP A 105 -17.54 8.40 -5.66
C ASP A 105 -16.20 9.13 -5.91
N GLY A 106 -15.38 8.63 -6.85
CA GLY A 106 -14.12 9.27 -7.24
C GLY A 106 -12.95 9.01 -6.30
N LYS A 107 -13.05 7.98 -5.44
CA LYS A 107 -12.02 7.64 -4.45
C LYS A 107 -11.27 6.37 -4.85
N TRP A 108 -9.95 6.41 -4.72
CA TRP A 108 -9.10 5.22 -4.82
C TRP A 108 -9.09 4.47 -3.49
N ALA A 109 -9.36 3.17 -3.53
CA ALA A 109 -9.24 2.30 -2.37
C ALA A 109 -8.22 1.19 -2.66
N HIS A 110 -7.31 0.98 -1.70
CA HIS A 110 -6.37 -0.13 -1.70
C HIS A 110 -6.85 -1.17 -0.71
N LEU A 111 -7.29 -2.32 -1.21
CA LEU A 111 -7.74 -3.45 -0.40
C LEU A 111 -6.59 -4.44 -0.26
N CYS A 112 -6.22 -4.77 0.97
CA CYS A 112 -5.28 -5.84 1.25
C CYS A 112 -6.03 -6.92 2.02
N SER A 113 -6.20 -8.09 1.42
CA SER A 113 -6.75 -9.26 2.11
C SER A 113 -5.60 -10.21 2.44
N LEU A 114 -5.38 -10.44 3.73
CA LEU A 114 -4.37 -11.36 4.24
C LEU A 114 -5.06 -12.65 4.69
N SER A 115 -4.62 -13.78 4.15
CA SER A 115 -5.01 -15.09 4.67
C SER A 115 -4.04 -15.50 5.77
N ALA A 116 -4.53 -15.69 6.99
CA ALA A 116 -3.74 -16.25 8.06
C ALA A 116 -3.54 -17.76 7.80
N HIS A 117 -2.30 -18.24 7.87
CA HIS A 117 -2.02 -19.67 7.81
C HIS A 117 -2.53 -20.31 9.10
N SER A 118 -3.70 -20.94 9.06
CA SER A 118 -4.19 -21.74 10.18
C SER A 118 -3.38 -23.03 10.25
N ASN A 119 -2.49 -23.16 11.24
CA ASN A 119 -1.93 -24.47 11.61
C ASN A 119 -3.04 -25.32 12.23
N SER A 120 -3.89 -25.90 11.39
CA SER A 120 -4.86 -26.90 11.76
C SER A 120 -4.15 -28.26 11.87
N THR A 121 -3.51 -28.52 13.01
CA THR A 121 -2.94 -29.85 13.33
C THR A 121 -3.52 -30.47 14.60
N THR A 122 -4.59 -29.91 15.16
CA THR A 122 -5.20 -30.44 16.39
C THR A 122 -6.72 -30.31 16.34
N ASP A 123 -7.43 -31.06 15.49
CA ASP A 123 -8.85 -31.37 15.75
C ASP A 123 -9.45 -32.53 14.91
N TYR A 124 -8.68 -33.60 14.68
CA TYR A 124 -9.24 -34.90 14.28
C TYR A 124 -8.45 -35.99 15.01
N ALA A 125 -8.50 -35.95 16.34
CA ALA A 125 -8.28 -37.17 17.12
C ALA A 125 -9.64 -37.86 17.20
N ASP A 126 -9.69 -39.05 16.60
CA ASP A 126 -10.75 -40.04 16.74
C ASP A 126 -11.31 -40.08 18.18
N GLU A 127 -12.64 -40.13 18.31
CA GLU A 127 -13.26 -40.87 19.41
C GLU A 127 -14.35 -41.81 18.88
N PRO A 128 -14.47 -43.00 19.52
CA PRO A 128 -15.01 -44.23 18.93
C PRO A 128 -16.55 -44.33 18.83
#